data_AF-A0A418B8G3-F1
#
_entry.id   AF-A0A418B8G3-F1
#
_cell.length_a   1.000
_cell.length_b   1.000
_cell.length_c   1.000
_cell.angle_alpha   90.00
_cell.angle_beta   90.00
_cell.angle_gamma   90.00
#
_symmetry.space_group_name_H-M   'P 1'
#
loop_
_entity.id
_entity.type
_entity.pdbx_description
1 polymer ?
#
loop_
_entity_poly.entity_id
_entity_poly.type
_entity_poly.pdbx_seq_one_letter_code
_entity_poly.pdbx_strand_id
1 'polypeptide(L)'
;MGIRAAEYELPEAVGEDDGGVAQLQGPCGISALEQSGMNASDINKLKDAGFHTVDAIAMATKRQLIGIKGITEAKADKMLKAAREMVNTGSITELFGEFRTGKTQLCHQLCVTCQLPVDKGGGEGKALYIDTEGTFRPQRLVAIAERYGLDGDSVLDNVAFARAYNSEHQMQLLSQASAMMAESRYALVIVDSATALFRTDYSGRGELAARQQELAKYVLCDNNSGA
;
A
#
# COMPACT_ATOMS: atom_id res chain seq x y z
N MET A 1 14.34 31.26 -3.29
CA MET A 1 13.21 30.84 -2.43
C MET A 1 13.32 29.33 -2.30
N GLY A 2 13.73 28.88 -1.11
CA GLY A 2 14.21 27.51 -0.87
C GLY A 2 13.10 26.47 -0.94
N ILE A 3 13.44 25.34 -1.54
CA ILE A 3 12.62 24.14 -1.65
C ILE A 3 12.50 23.53 -0.24
N ARG A 4 11.32 23.60 0.39
CA ARG A 4 10.95 22.68 1.48
C ARG A 4 10.28 21.48 0.83
N ALA A 5 11.08 20.51 0.37
CA ALA A 5 10.60 19.14 0.33
C ALA A 5 10.60 18.72 1.79
N ALA A 6 9.44 18.80 2.43
CA ALA A 6 9.31 18.41 3.81
C ALA A 6 9.56 16.90 3.90
N GLU A 7 10.65 16.52 4.56
CA GLU A 7 10.61 15.37 5.45
C GLU A 7 9.44 15.63 6.40
N TYR A 8 8.32 14.93 6.22
CA TYR A 8 7.12 15.11 7.04
C TYR A 8 7.00 13.92 7.99
N GLU A 9 7.02 14.23 9.29
CA GLU A 9 6.72 13.31 10.38
C GLU A 9 5.22 12.99 10.43
N LEU A 10 4.88 11.80 10.96
CA LEU A 10 3.55 11.20 10.97
C LEU A 10 2.48 12.11 11.62
N PRO A 11 1.33 12.37 10.97
CA PRO A 11 0.23 13.07 11.60
C PRO A 11 -0.62 12.14 12.49
N GLU A 12 -1.08 12.66 13.63
CA GLU A 12 -1.98 11.95 14.56
C GLU A 12 -3.40 11.79 14.01
N ALA A 13 -4.05 10.67 14.35
CA ALA A 13 -5.36 10.25 13.84
C ALA A 13 -6.53 11.13 14.34
N VAL A 14 -7.52 11.35 13.47
CA VAL A 14 -8.80 12.00 13.81
C VAL A 14 -9.97 11.11 13.35
N GLY A 15 -10.97 10.94 14.22
CA GLY A 15 -11.94 9.83 14.23
C GLY A 15 -13.11 9.85 13.22
N GLU A 16 -13.84 8.73 13.27
CA GLU A 16 -14.87 8.22 12.33
C GLU A 16 -16.30 8.75 12.57
N ASP A 17 -17.15 8.74 11.53
CA ASP A 17 -18.60 8.47 11.63
C ASP A 17 -19.16 7.80 10.36
N ASP A 18 -20.25 7.05 10.54
CA ASP A 18 -20.69 5.84 9.85
C ASP A 18 -21.89 6.07 8.90
N GLY A 19 -21.96 5.35 7.77
CA GLY A 19 -23.08 5.50 6.81
C GLY A 19 -23.08 4.44 5.69
N GLY A 20 -24.00 3.48 5.77
CA GLY A 20 -24.05 2.28 4.94
C GLY A 20 -24.44 2.46 3.47
N VAL A 21 -23.51 2.11 2.59
CA VAL A 21 -23.68 1.57 1.23
C VAL A 21 -22.48 0.64 1.01
N ALA A 22 -22.62 -0.47 0.28
CA ALA A 22 -21.56 -1.50 0.14
C ALA A 22 -20.16 -0.89 -0.01
N GLN A 23 -19.42 -0.80 1.11
CA GLN A 23 -18.21 -0.02 1.20
C GLN A 23 -17.12 -0.77 0.45
N LEU A 24 -16.51 -0.14 -0.56
CA LEU A 24 -15.13 -0.41 -0.92
C LEU A 24 -14.28 0.01 0.30
N GLN A 25 -14.23 -0.91 1.26
CA GLN A 25 -13.50 -0.78 2.50
C GLN A 25 -12.02 -1.01 2.19
N GLY A 26 -11.16 -0.11 2.65
CA GLY A 26 -9.70 -0.28 2.54
C GLY A 26 -9.23 -1.55 3.28
N PRO A 27 -7.93 -1.90 3.18
CA PRO A 27 -7.42 -3.09 3.84
C PRO A 27 -7.72 -3.04 5.34
N CYS A 28 -8.28 -4.13 5.85
CA CYS A 28 -8.73 -4.17 7.24
C CYS A 28 -7.51 -4.29 8.16
N GLY A 29 -7.42 -3.45 9.18
CA GLY A 29 -6.33 -3.50 10.16
C GLY A 29 -6.32 -4.83 10.93
N ILE A 30 -5.13 -5.35 11.22
CA ILE A 30 -4.97 -6.68 11.84
C ILE A 30 -5.67 -6.83 13.19
N SER A 31 -5.93 -5.72 13.90
CA SER A 31 -6.69 -5.71 15.15
C SER A 31 -8.14 -6.22 14.99
N ALA A 32 -8.71 -6.20 13.78
CA ALA A 32 -10.04 -6.77 13.53
C ALA A 32 -10.13 -8.28 13.84
N LEU A 33 -9.00 -8.99 13.81
CA LEU A 33 -8.92 -10.42 14.18
C LEU A 33 -9.27 -10.69 15.65
N GLU A 34 -9.28 -9.67 16.51
CA GLU A 34 -9.76 -9.78 17.89
C GLU A 34 -11.25 -10.18 17.94
N GLN A 35 -12.05 -9.75 16.97
CA GLN A 35 -13.46 -10.13 16.84
C GLN A 35 -13.64 -11.64 16.59
N SER A 36 -12.63 -12.31 16.05
CA SER A 36 -12.58 -13.76 15.88
C SER A 36 -11.97 -14.50 17.08
N GLY A 37 -11.77 -13.80 18.20
CA GLY A 37 -11.25 -14.34 19.45
C GLY A 37 -9.75 -14.58 19.44
N MET A 38 -8.98 -13.74 18.73
CA MET A 38 -7.53 -13.63 18.96
C MET A 38 -7.25 -12.67 20.11
N ASN A 39 -6.19 -12.96 20.87
CA ASN A 39 -5.76 -12.08 21.95
C ASN A 39 -4.76 -11.01 21.43
N ALA A 40 -4.74 -9.86 22.10
CA ALA A 40 -3.86 -8.74 21.75
C ALA A 40 -2.36 -9.08 21.75
N SER A 41 -1.92 -10.04 22.59
CA SER A 41 -0.51 -10.46 22.63
C SER A 41 -0.08 -11.14 21.32
N ASP A 42 -0.95 -11.97 20.73
CA ASP A 42 -0.68 -12.60 19.44
C ASP A 42 -0.76 -11.57 18.30
N ILE A 43 -1.67 -10.59 18.36
CA ILE A 43 -1.74 -9.48 17.39
C ILE A 43 -0.45 -8.64 17.40
N ASN A 44 0.08 -8.30 18.57
CA ASN A 44 1.31 -7.52 18.66
C ASN A 44 2.50 -8.27 18.06
N LYS A 45 2.62 -9.59 18.26
CA LYS A 45 3.66 -10.40 17.60
C LYS A 45 3.55 -10.38 16.08
N LEU A 46 2.33 -10.36 15.55
CA LEU A 46 2.10 -10.27 14.10
C LEU A 46 2.54 -8.90 13.57
N LYS A 47 2.21 -7.81 14.28
CA LYS A 47 2.68 -6.45 13.94
C LYS A 47 4.21 -6.36 13.97
N ASP A 48 4.85 -6.91 14.99
CA ASP A 48 6.32 -6.94 15.11
C ASP A 48 6.97 -7.76 13.99
N ALA A 49 6.24 -8.74 13.44
CA ALA A 49 6.67 -9.55 12.29
C ALA A 49 6.32 -8.91 10.93
N GLY A 50 5.76 -7.69 10.90
CA GLY A 50 5.41 -6.95 9.69
C GLY A 50 4.01 -7.23 9.12
N PHE A 51 3.15 -7.93 9.85
CA PHE A 51 1.76 -8.13 9.45
C PHE A 51 0.89 -7.05 10.10
N HIS A 52 0.41 -6.11 9.27
CA HIS A 52 -0.39 -4.98 9.73
C HIS A 52 -1.86 -5.05 9.32
N THR A 53 -2.20 -5.89 8.34
CA THR A 53 -3.55 -6.02 7.79
C THR A 53 -4.04 -7.47 7.82
N VAL A 54 -5.35 -7.65 7.78
CA VAL A 54 -6.01 -8.96 7.69
C VAL A 54 -5.67 -9.64 6.36
N ASP A 55 -5.59 -8.88 5.27
CA ASP A 55 -5.14 -9.33 3.95
C ASP A 55 -3.76 -9.99 3.98
N ALA A 56 -2.80 -9.36 4.67
CA ALA A 56 -1.46 -9.90 4.82
C ALA A 56 -1.46 -11.27 5.53
N ILE A 57 -2.38 -11.49 6.48
CA ILE A 57 -2.55 -12.80 7.14
C ILE A 57 -3.22 -13.80 6.21
N ALA A 58 -4.27 -13.41 5.48
CA ALA A 58 -4.99 -14.31 4.57
C ALA A 58 -4.11 -14.85 3.44
N MET A 59 -3.18 -14.01 2.97
CA MET A 59 -2.18 -14.32 1.93
C MET A 59 -0.93 -15.03 2.48
N ALA A 60 -0.67 -14.93 3.79
CA ALA A 60 0.48 -15.59 4.40
C ALA A 60 0.42 -17.11 4.28
N THR A 61 1.60 -17.72 4.17
CA THR A 61 1.73 -19.17 4.33
C THR A 61 1.66 -19.55 5.80
N LYS A 62 1.10 -20.72 6.09
CA LYS A 62 1.08 -21.29 7.44
C LYS A 62 2.49 -21.42 8.05
N ARG A 63 3.51 -21.69 7.22
CA ARG A 63 4.93 -21.78 7.63
C ARG A 63 5.44 -20.44 8.18
N GLN A 64 5.10 -19.32 7.55
CA GLN A 64 5.52 -17.98 8.02
C GLN A 64 4.94 -17.64 9.37
N LEU A 65 3.65 -17.93 9.57
CA LEU A 65 2.96 -17.65 10.84
C LEU A 65 3.54 -18.49 11.98
N ILE A 66 3.79 -19.78 11.76
CA ILE A 66 4.40 -20.68 12.77
C ILE A 66 5.86 -20.29 13.06
N GLY A 67 6.55 -19.67 12.11
CA GLY A 67 7.89 -19.12 12.30
C GLY A 67 7.96 -18.00 13.35
N ILE A 68 6.83 -17.34 13.66
CA ILE A 68 6.75 -16.30 14.66
C ILE A 68 6.76 -16.93 16.06
N LYS A 69 7.73 -16.53 16.89
CA LYS A 69 7.91 -17.08 18.24
C LYS A 69 6.62 -16.97 19.07
N GLY A 70 6.10 -18.12 19.49
CA GLY A 70 4.90 -18.20 20.32
C GLY A 70 3.57 -18.33 19.56
N ILE A 71 3.62 -18.46 18.23
CA ILE A 71 2.48 -18.83 17.39
C ILE A 71 2.54 -20.33 17.12
N THR A 72 1.55 -21.08 17.62
CA THR A 72 1.43 -22.52 17.39
C THR A 72 0.68 -22.82 16.10
N GLU A 73 0.79 -24.05 15.60
CA GLU A 73 0.07 -24.49 14.40
C GLU A 73 -1.45 -24.23 14.46
N ALA A 74 -2.09 -24.59 15.58
CA ALA A 74 -3.52 -24.35 15.79
C ALA A 74 -3.91 -22.85 15.80
N LYS A 75 -2.99 -21.98 16.24
CA LYS A 75 -3.22 -20.51 16.22
C LYS A 75 -3.12 -19.99 14.79
N ALA A 76 -2.13 -20.45 14.03
CA ALA A 76 -1.96 -20.11 12.63
C ALA A 76 -3.18 -20.55 11.78
N ASP A 77 -3.72 -21.74 12.01
CA ASP A 77 -4.93 -22.21 11.32
C ASP A 77 -6.16 -21.33 11.63
N LYS A 78 -6.33 -20.97 12.91
CA LYS A 78 -7.40 -20.05 13.33
C LYS A 78 -7.23 -18.68 12.68
N MET A 79 -5.99 -18.18 12.60
CA MET A 79 -5.63 -16.91 11.96
C MET A 79 -5.98 -16.88 10.49
N LEU A 80 -5.52 -17.88 9.74
CA LEU A 80 -5.75 -17.99 8.31
C LEU A 80 -7.24 -18.10 7.99
N LYS A 81 -7.98 -18.91 8.76
CA LYS A 81 -9.42 -19.07 8.56
C LYS A 81 -10.16 -17.74 8.76
N ALA A 82 -9.96 -17.09 9.91
CA ALA A 82 -10.61 -15.83 10.23
C ALA A 82 -10.27 -14.74 9.20
N ALA A 83 -8.99 -14.62 8.84
CA ALA A 83 -8.55 -13.60 7.89
C ALA A 83 -9.17 -13.80 6.50
N ARG A 84 -9.22 -15.03 5.99
CA ARG A 84 -9.81 -15.32 4.67
C ARG A 84 -11.31 -15.06 4.60
N GLU A 85 -12.02 -15.13 5.73
CA GLU A 85 -13.45 -14.79 5.81
C GLU A 85 -13.68 -13.26 5.80
N MET A 86 -12.66 -12.46 6.11
CA MET A 86 -12.73 -10.99 6.26
C MET A 86 -12.17 -10.20 5.06
N VAL A 87 -11.44 -10.85 4.15
CA VAL A 87 -10.73 -10.16 3.06
C VAL A 87 -11.65 -9.79 1.91
N ASN A 88 -11.58 -8.52 1.50
CA ASN A 88 -12.17 -8.03 0.27
C ASN A 88 -11.08 -8.00 -0.83
N THR A 89 -11.36 -8.58 -2.00
CA THR A 89 -10.40 -8.61 -3.10
C THR A 89 -10.28 -7.23 -3.78
N GLY A 90 -9.11 -6.61 -3.67
CA GLY A 90 -8.68 -5.51 -4.55
C GLY A 90 -8.12 -6.00 -5.90
N SER A 91 -7.73 -5.08 -6.78
CA SER A 91 -7.09 -5.41 -8.07
C SER A 91 -5.85 -4.56 -8.33
N ILE A 92 -4.88 -5.14 -9.05
CA ILE A 92 -3.70 -4.43 -9.54
C ILE A 92 -3.95 -4.08 -11.01
N THR A 93 -3.78 -2.80 -11.36
CA THR A 93 -3.87 -2.33 -12.75
C THR A 93 -2.50 -1.83 -13.21
N GLU A 94 -1.95 -2.45 -14.25
CA GLU A 94 -0.68 -2.03 -14.85
C GLU A 94 -0.91 -1.02 -15.98
N LEU A 95 -0.22 0.12 -15.91
CA LEU A 95 -0.15 1.10 -16.98
C LEU A 95 1.14 0.90 -17.77
N PHE A 96 1.07 0.31 -18.97
CA PHE A 96 2.24 0.08 -19.82
C PHE A 96 2.28 1.03 -21.04
N GLY A 97 3.47 1.28 -21.55
CA GLY A 97 3.69 2.12 -22.74
C GLY A 97 5.05 2.80 -22.74
N GLU A 98 5.44 3.39 -23.88
CA GLU A 98 6.74 4.07 -24.03
C GLU A 98 6.92 5.26 -23.09
N PHE A 99 8.16 5.72 -22.93
CA PHE A 99 8.43 6.96 -22.20
C PHE A 99 7.61 8.11 -22.81
N ARG A 100 7.13 9.04 -21.96
CA ARG A 100 6.36 10.23 -22.35
C ARG A 100 4.93 9.97 -22.91
N THR A 101 4.39 8.75 -22.81
CA THR A 101 2.99 8.47 -23.21
C THR A 101 1.92 8.93 -22.20
N GLY A 102 2.32 9.57 -21.10
CA GLY A 102 1.39 10.15 -20.12
C GLY A 102 1.07 9.28 -18.91
N LYS A 103 1.74 8.14 -18.70
CA LYS A 103 1.54 7.27 -17.53
C LYS A 103 1.60 8.03 -16.20
N THR A 104 2.70 8.75 -15.96
CA THR A 104 2.84 9.60 -14.78
C THR A 104 1.74 10.67 -14.67
N GLN A 105 1.28 11.24 -15.79
CA GLN A 105 0.18 12.22 -15.73
C GLN A 105 -1.14 11.59 -15.30
N LEU A 106 -1.42 10.36 -15.77
CA LEU A 106 -2.57 9.59 -15.32
C LEU A 106 -2.45 9.25 -13.82
N CYS A 107 -1.26 8.90 -13.33
CA CYS A 107 -1.02 8.69 -11.90
C CYS A 107 -1.35 9.95 -11.06
N HIS A 108 -0.87 11.13 -11.49
CA HIS A 108 -1.19 12.40 -10.80
C HIS A 108 -2.71 12.69 -10.80
N GLN A 109 -3.40 12.37 -11.89
CA GLN A 109 -4.85 12.51 -11.99
C GLN A 109 -5.59 11.60 -10.99
N LEU A 110 -5.17 10.34 -10.91
CA LEU A 110 -5.76 9.34 -10.03
C LEU A 110 -5.56 9.69 -8.55
N CYS A 111 -4.41 10.27 -8.16
CA CYS A 111 -4.17 10.77 -6.80
C CYS A 111 -5.19 11.79 -6.31
N VAL A 112 -5.73 12.60 -7.23
CA VAL A 112 -6.75 13.60 -6.89
C VAL A 112 -8.15 12.97 -6.94
N THR A 113 -8.46 12.22 -8.00
CA THR A 113 -9.82 11.71 -8.20
C THR A 113 -10.20 10.60 -7.22
N CYS A 114 -9.24 9.84 -6.69
CA CYS A 114 -9.55 8.84 -5.65
C CYS A 114 -10.07 9.49 -4.35
N GLN A 115 -9.80 10.78 -4.13
CA GLN A 115 -10.28 11.52 -2.96
C GLN A 115 -11.72 12.02 -3.11
N LEU A 116 -12.27 12.00 -4.33
CA LEU A 116 -13.65 12.45 -4.58
C LEU A 116 -14.67 11.53 -3.91
N PRO A 117 -15.88 12.07 -3.64
CA PRO A 117 -17.05 11.29 -3.27
C PRO A 117 -17.30 10.08 -4.17
N VAL A 118 -17.81 8.97 -3.60
CA VAL A 118 -18.09 7.73 -4.34
C VAL A 118 -19.19 7.97 -5.39
N ASP A 119 -20.19 8.80 -5.07
CA ASP A 119 -21.26 9.21 -6.00
C ASP A 119 -20.74 10.04 -7.19
N LYS A 120 -19.53 10.60 -7.08
CA LYS A 120 -18.81 11.31 -8.14
C LYS A 120 -17.73 10.46 -8.81
N GLY A 121 -17.73 9.14 -8.55
CA GLY A 121 -16.78 8.19 -9.13
C GLY A 121 -15.39 8.18 -8.50
N GLY A 122 -15.25 8.77 -7.30
CA GLY A 122 -14.04 8.65 -6.49
C GLY A 122 -14.08 7.47 -5.51
N GLY A 123 -13.10 7.43 -4.61
CA GLY A 123 -12.98 6.40 -3.59
C GLY A 123 -13.06 6.91 -2.16
N GLU A 124 -13.27 8.22 -1.95
CA GLU A 124 -13.33 8.89 -0.64
C GLU A 124 -12.19 8.49 0.30
N GLY A 125 -10.97 8.40 -0.23
CA GLY A 125 -9.81 7.98 0.55
C GLY A 125 -8.52 8.64 0.09
N LYS A 126 -7.50 8.55 0.96
CA LYS A 126 -6.16 9.06 0.70
C LYS A 126 -5.50 8.31 -0.46
N ALA A 127 -4.47 8.92 -1.05
CA ALA A 127 -3.60 8.27 -2.02
C ALA A 127 -2.21 8.05 -1.43
N LEU A 128 -1.59 6.92 -1.76
CA LEU A 128 -0.16 6.69 -1.53
C LEU A 128 0.57 6.69 -2.87
N TYR A 129 1.67 7.43 -2.98
CA TYR A 129 2.51 7.49 -4.17
C TYR A 129 3.95 7.11 -3.83
N ILE A 130 4.43 6.01 -4.40
CA ILE A 130 5.84 5.60 -4.36
C ILE A 130 6.48 5.95 -5.71
N ASP A 131 7.37 6.94 -5.69
CA ASP A 131 8.10 7.39 -6.88
C ASP A 131 9.48 6.73 -6.93
N THR A 132 9.81 6.14 -8.07
CA THR A 132 11.12 5.52 -8.32
C THR A 132 11.92 6.26 -9.39
N GLU A 133 11.27 7.15 -10.15
CA GLU A 133 11.87 7.86 -11.29
C GLU A 133 12.10 9.36 -11.01
N GLY A 134 11.60 9.90 -9.90
CA GLY A 134 11.72 11.31 -9.55
C GLY A 134 10.81 12.22 -10.36
N THR A 135 9.68 11.69 -10.85
CA THR A 135 8.76 12.37 -11.76
C THR A 135 7.55 13.00 -11.04
N PHE A 136 7.36 12.73 -9.75
CA PHE A 136 6.27 13.30 -8.97
C PHE A 136 6.40 14.82 -8.82
N ARG A 137 5.31 15.56 -9.04
CA ARG A 137 5.27 17.04 -8.96
C ARG A 137 3.99 17.47 -8.24
N PRO A 138 4.05 17.88 -6.96
CA PRO A 138 2.88 18.30 -6.18
C PRO A 138 2.04 19.40 -6.85
N GLN A 139 2.69 20.33 -7.55
CA GLN A 139 2.00 21.43 -8.25
C GLN A 139 1.04 20.91 -9.34
N ARG A 140 1.28 19.72 -9.88
CA ARG A 140 0.36 19.08 -10.83
C ARG A 140 -0.92 18.60 -10.14
N LEU A 141 -0.85 18.14 -8.90
CA LEU A 141 -2.04 17.76 -8.12
C LEU A 141 -2.90 18.99 -7.85
N VAL A 142 -2.30 20.12 -7.43
CA VAL A 142 -3.03 21.38 -7.20
C VAL A 142 -3.80 21.82 -8.45
N ALA A 143 -3.14 21.83 -9.61
CA ALA A 143 -3.79 22.19 -10.87
C ALA A 143 -4.93 21.23 -11.27
N ILE A 144 -4.84 19.96 -10.88
CA ILE A 144 -5.91 18.99 -11.11
C ILE A 144 -7.03 19.20 -10.09
N ALA A 145 -6.72 19.45 -8.82
CA ALA A 145 -7.69 19.71 -7.75
C ALA A 145 -8.62 20.88 -8.10
N GLU A 146 -8.06 21.98 -8.62
CA GLU A 146 -8.82 23.14 -9.10
C GLU A 146 -9.90 22.76 -10.12
N ARG A 147 -9.60 21.85 -11.06
CA ARG A 147 -10.55 21.37 -12.08
C ARG A 147 -11.76 20.65 -11.46
N TYR A 148 -11.56 19.99 -10.32
CA TYR A 148 -12.60 19.26 -9.60
C TYR A 148 -13.25 20.10 -8.48
N GLY A 149 -12.85 21.38 -8.32
CA GLY A 149 -13.34 22.25 -7.26
C GLY A 149 -12.88 21.84 -5.86
N LEU A 150 -11.74 21.16 -5.77
CA LEU A 150 -11.11 20.76 -4.51
C LEU A 150 -10.07 21.79 -4.07
N ASP A 151 -9.90 21.93 -2.76
CA ASP A 151 -8.82 22.71 -2.18
C ASP A 151 -7.47 22.01 -2.39
N GLY A 152 -6.50 22.73 -2.94
CA GLY A 152 -5.20 22.16 -3.33
C GLY A 152 -4.39 21.67 -2.14
N ASP A 153 -4.38 22.41 -1.04
CA ASP A 153 -3.62 22.06 0.16
C ASP A 153 -4.22 20.82 0.83
N SER A 154 -5.55 20.78 0.97
CA SER A 154 -6.28 19.60 1.47
C SER A 154 -6.03 18.36 0.61
N VAL A 155 -5.93 18.51 -0.71
CA VAL A 155 -5.59 17.39 -1.61
C VAL A 155 -4.17 16.89 -1.36
N LEU A 156 -3.20 17.79 -1.15
CA LEU A 156 -1.82 17.44 -0.87
C LEU A 156 -1.68 16.72 0.48
N ASP A 157 -2.37 17.17 1.51
CA ASP A 157 -2.37 16.54 2.84
C ASP A 157 -2.91 15.09 2.80
N ASN A 158 -3.77 14.78 1.84
CA ASN A 158 -4.32 13.44 1.60
C ASN A 158 -3.47 12.57 0.66
N VAL A 159 -2.29 13.03 0.23
CA VAL A 159 -1.34 12.24 -0.55
C VAL A 159 -0.08 11.95 0.25
N ALA A 160 0.06 10.70 0.69
CA ALA A 160 1.32 10.21 1.22
C ALA A 160 2.30 9.97 0.06
N PHE A 161 3.51 10.53 0.16
CA PHE A 161 4.53 10.43 -0.87
C PHE A 161 5.82 9.84 -0.30
N ALA A 162 6.42 8.89 -1.03
CA ALA A 162 7.75 8.37 -0.72
C ALA A 162 8.57 8.18 -1.99
N ARG A 163 9.89 8.39 -1.90
CA ARG A 163 10.82 8.12 -3.00
C ARG A 163 11.65 6.89 -2.70
N ALA A 164 11.56 5.87 -3.55
CA ALA A 164 12.43 4.71 -3.50
C ALA A 164 13.72 4.99 -4.28
N TYR A 165 14.84 4.45 -3.79
CA TYR A 165 16.18 4.67 -4.40
C TYR A 165 16.83 3.37 -4.91
N ASN A 166 16.31 2.21 -4.48
CA ASN A 166 16.70 0.88 -4.91
C ASN A 166 15.54 -0.11 -4.65
N SER A 167 15.61 -1.33 -5.18
CA SER A 167 14.54 -2.33 -5.10
C SER A 167 14.23 -2.77 -3.66
N GLU A 168 15.24 -2.84 -2.79
CA GLU A 168 15.05 -3.18 -1.37
C GLU A 168 14.26 -2.09 -0.62
N HIS A 169 14.63 -0.83 -0.81
CA HIS A 169 13.91 0.31 -0.25
C HIS A 169 12.48 0.37 -0.79
N GLN A 170 12.27 0.06 -2.08
CA GLN A 170 10.94 -0.03 -2.67
C GLN A 170 10.06 -1.08 -1.97
N MET A 171 10.61 -2.26 -1.62
CA MET A 171 9.94 -3.29 -0.82
C MET A 171 9.62 -2.81 0.60
N GLN A 172 10.58 -2.16 1.28
CA GLN A 172 10.39 -1.63 2.63
C GLN A 172 9.28 -0.58 2.70
N LEU A 173 9.20 0.30 1.70
CA LEU A 173 8.13 1.31 1.59
C LEU A 173 6.74 0.67 1.45
N LEU A 174 6.61 -0.46 0.75
CA LEU A 174 5.34 -1.20 0.69
C LEU A 174 4.95 -1.81 2.05
N SER A 175 5.91 -2.27 2.83
CA SER A 175 5.65 -2.77 4.18
C SER A 175 5.15 -1.63 5.08
N GLN A 176 5.83 -0.48 5.07
CA GLN A 176 5.41 0.71 5.81
C GLN A 176 4.03 1.23 5.35
N ALA A 177 3.79 1.21 4.03
CA ALA A 177 2.51 1.54 3.44
C ALA A 177 1.36 0.70 4.02
N SER A 178 1.57 -0.61 4.23
CA SER A 178 0.55 -1.48 4.82
C SER A 178 0.17 -1.06 6.24
N ALA A 179 1.13 -0.57 7.04
CA ALA A 179 0.86 -0.04 8.37
C ALA A 179 0.05 1.26 8.30
N MET A 180 0.40 2.17 7.40
CA MET A 180 -0.35 3.42 7.19
C MET A 180 -1.80 3.17 6.77
N MET A 181 -2.02 2.15 5.92
CA MET A 181 -3.36 1.80 5.43
C MET A 181 -4.20 1.08 6.48
N ALA A 182 -3.59 0.51 7.51
CA ALA A 182 -4.32 -0.06 8.64
C ALA A 182 -4.88 1.02 9.58
N GLU A 183 -4.33 2.24 9.54
CA GLU A 183 -4.70 3.36 10.44
C GLU A 183 -5.57 4.42 9.75
N SER A 184 -5.41 4.60 8.44
CA SER A 184 -6.17 5.58 7.65
C SER A 184 -6.74 4.92 6.40
N ARG A 185 -7.89 5.43 5.94
CA ARG A 185 -8.48 4.96 4.69
C ARG A 185 -7.70 5.47 3.48
N TYR A 186 -7.03 4.55 2.79
CA TYR A 186 -6.47 4.78 1.46
C TYR A 186 -7.38 4.13 0.40
N ALA A 187 -7.62 4.87 -0.69
CA ALA A 187 -8.39 4.38 -1.83
C ALA A 187 -7.50 4.01 -3.03
N LEU A 188 -6.22 4.40 -3.01
CA LEU A 188 -5.30 4.22 -4.12
C LEU A 188 -3.85 4.10 -3.66
N VAL A 189 -3.13 3.15 -4.26
CA VAL A 189 -1.67 3.03 -4.18
C VAL A 189 -1.10 3.12 -5.58
N ILE A 190 -0.18 4.04 -5.79
CA ILE A 190 0.57 4.21 -7.02
C ILE A 190 2.04 3.88 -6.77
N VAL A 191 2.62 3.13 -7.70
CA VAL A 191 4.05 2.92 -7.80
C VAL A 191 4.50 3.34 -9.19
N ASP A 192 5.18 4.48 -9.30
CA ASP A 192 5.67 5.03 -10.57
C ASP A 192 7.21 5.03 -10.60
N SER A 193 7.87 4.03 -11.17
CA SER A 193 7.33 2.78 -11.73
C SER A 193 7.75 1.55 -10.92
N ALA A 194 6.92 0.51 -10.98
CA ALA A 194 7.18 -0.77 -10.32
C ALA A 194 8.47 -1.47 -10.75
N THR A 195 8.96 -1.22 -11.97
CA THR A 195 10.04 -2.02 -12.58
C THR A 195 11.33 -1.25 -12.84
N ALA A 196 11.39 0.06 -12.64
CA ALA A 196 12.60 0.84 -12.92
C ALA A 196 13.79 0.38 -12.09
N LEU A 197 13.65 0.31 -10.76
CA LEU A 197 14.75 -0.04 -9.84
C LEU A 197 15.16 -1.51 -9.98
N PHE A 198 14.22 -2.42 -10.19
CA PHE A 198 14.55 -3.83 -10.48
C PHE A 198 15.34 -4.01 -11.78
N ARG A 199 15.23 -3.10 -12.74
CA ARG A 199 16.02 -3.15 -13.98
C ARG A 199 17.45 -2.63 -13.78
N THR A 200 17.66 -1.69 -12.87
CA THR A 200 18.99 -1.14 -12.57
C THR A 200 19.78 -2.04 -11.63
N ASP A 201 19.12 -2.55 -10.60
CA ASP A 201 19.77 -3.21 -9.47
C ASP A 201 20.17 -4.66 -9.80
N TYR A 202 19.43 -5.30 -10.72
CA TYR A 202 19.71 -6.64 -11.21
C TYR A 202 20.18 -6.57 -12.67
N SER A 203 21.49 -6.52 -12.86
CA SER A 203 22.14 -6.25 -14.13
C SER A 203 22.79 -7.52 -14.71
N GLY A 204 22.37 -7.89 -15.92
CA GLY A 204 22.93 -9.03 -16.65
C GLY A 204 22.12 -10.33 -16.53
N ARG A 205 22.51 -11.35 -17.31
CA ARG A 205 21.72 -12.59 -17.44
C ARG A 205 21.80 -13.51 -16.21
N GLY A 206 22.87 -13.41 -15.41
CA GLY A 206 23.07 -14.24 -14.22
C GLY A 206 22.09 -13.94 -13.09
N GLU A 207 21.58 -12.71 -13.02
CA GLU A 207 20.68 -12.25 -11.96
C GLU A 207 19.19 -12.31 -12.36
N LEU A 208 18.89 -12.79 -13.57
CA LEU A 208 17.52 -12.82 -14.08
C LEU A 208 16.58 -13.61 -13.18
N ALA A 209 17.01 -14.79 -12.70
CA ALA A 209 16.19 -15.63 -11.84
C ALA A 209 15.87 -14.93 -10.51
N ALA A 210 16.89 -14.34 -9.87
CA ALA A 210 16.72 -13.60 -8.62
C ALA A 210 15.78 -12.41 -8.82
N ARG A 211 15.96 -11.63 -9.89
CA ARG A 211 15.08 -10.51 -10.22
C ARG A 211 13.64 -10.95 -10.41
N GLN A 212 13.39 -12.03 -11.15
CA GLN A 212 12.03 -12.51 -11.38
C GLN A 212 11.37 -13.00 -10.09
N GLN A 213 12.12 -13.63 -9.19
CA GLN A 213 11.61 -14.03 -7.88
C GLN A 213 11.27 -12.81 -7.02
N GLU A 214 12.15 -11.82 -6.92
CA GLU A 214 11.91 -10.62 -6.12
C GLU A 214 10.79 -9.75 -6.70
N LEU A 215 10.72 -9.59 -8.02
CA LEU A 215 9.64 -8.87 -8.68
C LEU A 215 8.29 -9.59 -8.50
N ALA A 216 8.27 -10.93 -8.52
CA ALA A 216 7.06 -11.69 -8.25
C ALA A 216 6.57 -11.46 -6.81
N LYS A 217 7.47 -11.47 -5.82
CA LYS A 217 7.13 -11.12 -4.43
C LYS A 217 6.58 -9.70 -4.34
N TYR A 218 7.22 -8.76 -5.02
CA TYR A 218 6.80 -7.35 -5.07
C TYR A 218 5.39 -7.18 -5.63
N VAL A 219 5.10 -7.75 -6.81
CA VAL A 219 3.81 -7.57 -7.50
C VAL A 219 2.70 -8.36 -6.82
N LEU A 220 2.97 -9.59 -6.37
CA LEU A 220 1.97 -10.44 -5.74
C LEU A 220 1.76 -10.09 -4.25
N CYS A 221 2.58 -9.19 -3.69
CA CYS A 221 2.70 -8.98 -2.24
C CYS A 221 2.88 -10.30 -1.49
N ASP A 222 3.50 -11.28 -2.13
CA ASP A 222 3.62 -12.64 -1.63
C ASP A 222 4.99 -12.79 -0.95
N ASN A 223 5.01 -12.92 0.37
CA ASN A 223 6.24 -13.07 1.15
C ASN A 223 6.87 -14.48 1.01
N ASN A 224 6.54 -15.24 -0.04
CA ASN A 224 6.95 -16.63 -0.23
C ASN A 224 8.47 -16.75 -0.44
N SER A 225 9.23 -16.82 0.64
CA SER A 225 10.60 -17.32 0.66
C SER A 225 10.55 -18.84 0.57
N GLY A 226 10.38 -19.34 -0.65
CA GLY A 226 10.61 -20.74 -0.99
C GLY A 226 12.11 -21.07 -0.94
N ALA A 227 12.60 -21.35 0.26
CA ALA A 227 13.66 -22.30 0.60
C ALA A 227 13.39 -22.83 2.02
#